data_AF-A0A1G1TCR5-F1
#
_entry.id   AF-A0A1G1TCR5-F1
#
_cell.length_a   1.000
_cell.length_b   1.000
_cell.length_c   1.000
_cell.angle_alpha   90.00
_cell.angle_beta   90.00
_cell.angle_gamma   90.00
#
_symmetry.space_group_name_H-M   'P 1'
#
loop_
_entity.id
_entity.type
_entity.pdbx_description
1 polymer ?
#
loop_
_entity_poly.entity_id
_entity_poly.type
_entity_poly.pdbx_seq_one_letter_code
_entity_poly.pdbx_strand_id
1 'polypeptide(L)'
;MPKLFIFAVGGTGARVLRSLTMLLASGVRIPNCDQVVPVLIDPDTQNGDVTRTVALLKRYARIHEALYSDGQKEKEGFFSQPMNTLAHLNTGGSEELRDSFVYDFGGISQPFRDYLKYNDLSVESQGLVDLLFTQDSLAANLDVGFRGSPNVGSVVLNAVVQSKEMRYLAQSLQDGDRAFFISSIFGGTGAAGFPLLVKNLRDGNSQLAHPEVRRRMKAGALVMLPYFKLQEPSVDEKAAGQDFIDSNTFITKTKTALSYYADNLQGLESMYYLGDQPGQPLANHPGRPSSATRRTYWSCWAPWRCRTSWKCQTTSSTPASRSTTSLA
;
A
#
# COMPACT_ATOMS: atom_id res chain seq x y z
N MET A 1 -17.61 18.19 -1.68
CA MET A 1 -16.19 18.58 -1.77
C MET A 1 -15.38 17.31 -2.00
N PRO A 2 -14.89 17.05 -3.23
CA PRO A 2 -14.19 15.80 -3.55
C PRO A 2 -12.87 15.65 -2.78
N LYS A 3 -12.76 14.55 -2.03
CA LYS A 3 -11.55 14.15 -1.30
C LYS A 3 -10.78 13.10 -2.08
N LEU A 4 -9.46 13.08 -1.91
CA LEU A 4 -8.60 12.02 -2.42
C LEU A 4 -8.02 11.20 -1.26
N PHE A 5 -8.45 9.94 -1.16
CA PHE A 5 -7.89 8.98 -0.21
C PHE A 5 -6.65 8.31 -0.82
N ILE A 6 -5.51 8.40 -0.13
CA ILE A 6 -4.27 7.77 -0.60
C ILE A 6 -3.89 6.64 0.34
N PHE A 7 -4.04 5.40 -0.12
CA PHE A 7 -3.69 4.20 0.63
C PHE A 7 -2.24 3.82 0.33
N ALA A 8 -1.33 4.16 1.22
CA ALA A 8 0.09 3.86 1.11
C ALA A 8 0.41 2.58 1.91
N VAL A 9 0.59 1.46 1.20
CA VAL A 9 0.77 0.13 1.80
C VAL A 9 2.25 -0.24 1.90
N GLY A 10 2.69 -0.53 3.13
CA GLY A 10 4.06 -0.88 3.48
C GLY A 10 5.08 0.26 3.33
N GLY A 11 6.34 -0.04 3.65
CA GLY A 11 7.44 0.93 3.55
C GLY A 11 7.63 1.56 2.16
N THR A 12 7.41 0.81 1.08
CA THR A 12 7.46 1.39 -0.28
C THR A 12 6.34 2.39 -0.52
N GLY A 13 5.11 2.09 -0.09
CA GLY A 13 4.00 3.04 -0.15
C GLY A 13 4.31 4.32 0.62
N ALA A 14 4.87 4.20 1.82
CA ALA A 14 5.30 5.32 2.65
C ALA A 14 6.36 6.19 1.93
N ARG A 15 7.36 5.58 1.29
CA ARG A 15 8.41 6.32 0.54
C ARG A 15 7.82 7.16 -0.59
N VAL A 16 6.89 6.63 -1.35
CA VAL A 16 6.23 7.36 -2.45
C VAL A 16 5.36 8.47 -1.90
N LEU A 17 4.58 8.20 -0.84
CA LEU A 17 3.76 9.22 -0.17
C LEU A 17 4.61 10.38 0.34
N ARG A 18 5.78 10.09 0.92
CA ARG A 18 6.75 11.10 1.35
C ARG A 18 7.18 12.01 0.20
N SER A 19 7.45 11.46 -0.98
CA SER A 19 7.77 12.23 -2.19
C SER A 19 6.60 13.08 -2.65
N LEU A 20 5.37 12.54 -2.63
CA LEU A 20 4.17 13.30 -2.95
C LEU A 20 3.98 14.48 -1.97
N THR A 21 4.15 14.27 -0.67
CA THR A 21 4.06 15.34 0.34
C THR A 21 5.03 16.48 0.04
N MET A 22 6.25 16.18 -0.42
CA MET A 22 7.22 17.22 -0.80
C MET A 22 6.78 17.99 -2.05
N LEU A 23 6.14 17.33 -3.03
CA LEU A 23 5.59 18.02 -4.20
C LEU A 23 4.44 18.94 -3.81
N LEU A 24 3.52 18.47 -2.95
CA LEU A 24 2.43 19.29 -2.42
C LEU A 24 2.98 20.48 -1.61
N ALA A 25 4.05 20.26 -0.84
CA ALA A 25 4.74 21.32 -0.09
C ALA A 25 5.30 22.40 -1.01
N SER A 26 5.81 22.02 -2.19
CA SER A 26 6.28 22.98 -3.21
C SER A 26 5.16 23.76 -3.92
N GLY A 27 3.89 23.53 -3.57
CA GLY A 27 2.73 24.22 -4.15
C GLY A 27 2.11 23.54 -5.35
N VAL A 28 2.50 22.30 -5.67
CA VAL A 28 1.80 21.48 -6.66
C VAL A 28 0.43 21.11 -6.10
N ARG A 29 -0.64 21.38 -6.86
CA ARG A 29 -2.00 21.02 -6.48
C ARG A 29 -2.52 19.81 -7.24
N ILE A 30 -3.37 19.04 -6.58
CA ILE A 30 -4.07 17.94 -7.24
C ILE A 30 -5.37 18.50 -7.82
N PRO A 31 -5.62 18.37 -9.13
CA PRO A 31 -6.83 18.89 -9.73
C PRO A 31 -8.06 18.17 -9.17
N ASN A 32 -9.15 18.93 -9.00
CA ASN A 32 -10.45 18.45 -8.51
C ASN A 32 -10.35 17.74 -7.15
N CYS A 33 -9.47 18.24 -6.27
CA CYS A 33 -9.21 17.66 -4.95
C CYS A 33 -9.18 18.77 -3.91
N ASP A 34 -10.19 18.81 -3.05
CA ASP A 34 -10.26 19.80 -1.98
C ASP A 34 -9.34 19.44 -0.82
N GLN A 35 -9.18 18.15 -0.55
CA GLN A 35 -8.36 17.63 0.54
C GLN A 35 -7.81 16.24 0.19
N VAL A 36 -6.58 16.00 0.61
CA VAL A 36 -5.94 14.68 0.57
C VAL A 36 -6.04 14.03 1.94
N VAL A 37 -6.42 12.75 1.96
CA VAL A 37 -6.52 11.93 3.17
C VAL A 37 -5.55 10.76 3.03
N PRO A 38 -4.30 10.90 3.51
CA PRO A 38 -3.34 9.80 3.47
C PRO A 38 -3.63 8.77 4.55
N VAL A 39 -3.57 7.50 4.16
CA VAL A 39 -3.78 6.33 5.01
C VAL A 39 -2.60 5.37 4.82
N LEU A 40 -1.70 5.32 5.79
CA LEU A 40 -0.54 4.42 5.82
C LEU A 40 -0.95 3.08 6.40
N ILE A 41 -0.70 1.99 5.68
CA ILE A 41 -1.08 0.63 6.06
C ILE A 41 0.20 -0.20 6.11
N ASP A 42 0.75 -0.38 7.31
CA ASP A 42 1.92 -1.22 7.53
C ASP A 42 1.87 -1.88 8.91
N PRO A 43 1.72 -3.21 9.00
CA PRO A 43 1.73 -3.92 10.28
C PRO A 43 3.11 -3.91 10.94
N ASP A 44 4.18 -3.61 10.19
CA ASP A 44 5.53 -3.45 10.74
C ASP A 44 5.64 -2.12 11.51
N THR A 45 5.57 -2.21 12.83
CA THR A 45 5.65 -1.05 13.74
C THR A 45 7.05 -0.44 13.84
N GLN A 46 8.08 -1.17 13.40
CA GLN A 46 9.49 -0.75 13.44
C GLN A 46 9.95 -0.16 12.10
N ASN A 47 9.06 -0.06 11.12
CA ASN A 47 9.37 0.44 9.79
C ASN A 47 9.76 1.93 9.80
N GLY A 48 11.07 2.19 9.71
CA GLY A 48 11.62 3.53 9.74
C GLY A 48 11.14 4.45 8.60
N ASP A 49 10.70 3.91 7.46
CA ASP A 49 10.14 4.73 6.37
C ASP A 49 8.73 5.21 6.68
N VAL A 50 7.91 4.38 7.33
CA VAL A 50 6.60 4.79 7.84
C VAL A 50 6.78 5.88 8.90
N THR A 51 7.65 5.66 9.89
CA THR A 51 7.92 6.65 10.95
C THR A 51 8.34 8.02 10.38
N ARG A 52 9.29 8.03 9.44
CA ARG A 52 9.74 9.27 8.78
C ARG A 52 8.62 9.95 8.00
N THR A 53 7.79 9.16 7.31
CA THR A 53 6.67 9.69 6.50
C THR A 53 5.60 10.30 7.40
N VAL A 54 5.23 9.63 8.50
CA VAL A 54 4.29 10.17 9.50
C VAL A 54 4.81 11.49 10.08
N ALA A 55 6.09 11.55 10.45
CA ALA A 55 6.70 12.78 10.96
C ALA A 55 6.64 13.93 9.93
N LEU A 56 6.85 13.63 8.65
CA LEU A 56 6.73 14.61 7.57
C LEU A 56 5.28 15.08 7.40
N LEU A 57 4.31 14.17 7.36
CA LEU A 57 2.88 14.50 7.23
C LEU A 57 2.40 15.40 8.37
N LYS A 58 2.79 15.09 9.62
CA LYS A 58 2.50 15.93 10.79
C LYS A 58 3.15 17.31 10.72
N ARG A 59 4.35 17.42 10.13
CA ARG A 59 4.99 18.73 9.89
C ARG A 59 4.25 19.51 8.80
N TYR A 60 3.91 18.86 7.70
CA TYR A 60 3.14 19.46 6.61
C TYR A 60 1.82 20.02 7.12
N ALA A 61 1.03 19.21 7.84
CA ALA A 61 -0.28 19.63 8.36
C ALA A 61 -0.18 20.84 9.29
N ARG A 62 0.80 20.86 10.21
CA ARG A 62 1.05 22.02 11.10
C ARG A 62 1.43 23.28 10.34
N ILE A 63 2.28 23.16 9.30
CA ILE A 63 2.67 24.32 8.47
C ILE A 63 1.46 24.83 7.68
N HIS A 64 0.68 23.92 7.08
CA HIS A 64 -0.55 24.28 6.38
C HIS A 64 -1.52 25.04 7.30
N GLU A 65 -1.78 24.51 8.50
CA GLU A 65 -2.66 25.14 9.48
C GLU A 65 -2.15 26.53 9.88
N ALA A 66 -0.85 26.68 10.17
CA ALA A 66 -0.27 27.97 10.55
C ALA A 66 -0.30 29.03 9.44
N LEU A 67 -0.30 28.61 8.16
CA LEU A 67 -0.32 29.54 7.02
C LEU A 67 -1.74 29.85 6.53
N TYR A 68 -2.68 28.93 6.70
CA TYR A 68 -4.02 28.99 6.09
C TYR A 68 -5.17 28.93 7.12
N SER A 69 -4.90 29.13 8.41
CA SER A 69 -5.89 29.19 9.50
C SER A 69 -6.93 30.30 9.33
N ASP A 70 -6.55 31.40 8.68
CA ASP A 70 -7.31 32.65 8.69
C ASP A 70 -8.43 32.70 7.64
N GLY A 71 -8.77 31.55 7.04
CA GLY A 71 -9.91 31.43 6.13
C GLY A 71 -9.73 32.11 4.77
N GLN A 72 -8.51 32.52 4.40
CA GLN A 72 -8.24 33.02 3.06
C GLN A 72 -8.54 31.94 2.00
N LYS A 73 -9.44 32.29 1.08
CA LYS A 73 -10.03 31.37 0.10
C LYS A 73 -9.06 30.94 -1.01
N GLU A 74 -8.03 31.75 -1.27
CA GLU A 74 -7.04 31.44 -2.31
C GLU A 74 -5.92 30.58 -1.73
N LYS A 75 -6.15 29.26 -1.74
CA LYS A 75 -5.15 28.25 -1.36
C LYS A 75 -4.14 28.04 -2.48
N GLU A 76 -3.37 29.07 -2.81
CA GLU A 76 -2.23 29.01 -3.71
C GLU A 76 -0.91 29.14 -2.94
N GLY A 77 0.18 28.66 -3.54
CA GLY A 77 1.50 28.70 -2.94
C GLY A 77 1.90 27.43 -2.18
N PHE A 78 2.96 27.55 -1.39
CA PHE A 78 3.57 26.43 -0.68
C PHE A 78 2.63 25.87 0.39
N PHE A 79 2.63 24.53 0.54
CA PHE A 79 1.80 23.83 1.52
C PHE A 79 0.29 24.10 1.39
N SER A 80 -0.21 24.53 0.22
CA SER A 80 -1.59 25.00 0.11
C SER A 80 -2.65 23.88 0.04
N GLN A 81 -2.25 22.64 -0.29
CA GLN A 81 -3.17 21.50 -0.37
C GLN A 81 -3.45 20.95 1.03
N PRO A 82 -4.70 20.94 1.53
CA PRO A 82 -5.03 20.37 2.84
C PRO A 82 -4.73 18.87 2.90
N MET A 83 -4.12 18.43 4.00
CA MET A 83 -3.82 17.02 4.29
C MET A 83 -4.23 16.68 5.72
N ASN A 84 -5.31 15.92 5.89
CA ASN A 84 -5.79 15.53 7.22
C ASN A 84 -5.93 14.03 7.37
N THR A 85 -5.97 13.57 8.62
CA THR A 85 -6.19 12.16 8.98
C THR A 85 -7.64 11.75 8.73
N LEU A 86 -7.92 10.44 8.81
CA LEU A 86 -9.29 9.93 8.77
C LEU A 86 -10.12 10.48 9.94
N ALA A 87 -9.56 10.53 11.15
CA ALA A 87 -10.25 11.03 12.34
C ALA A 87 -10.75 12.47 12.20
N HIS A 88 -10.03 13.30 11.43
CA HIS A 88 -10.39 14.70 11.18
C HIS A 88 -11.58 14.87 10.22
N LEU A 89 -12.08 13.81 9.58
CA LEU A 89 -13.24 13.90 8.68
C LEU A 89 -14.58 14.05 9.41
N ASN A 90 -14.56 14.03 10.76
CA ASN A 90 -15.66 14.27 11.70
C ASN A 90 -17.05 13.90 11.16
N THR A 91 -17.30 12.60 11.01
CA THR A 91 -18.54 12.05 10.44
C THR A 91 -19.70 11.92 11.43
N GLY A 92 -19.61 12.50 12.64
CA GLY A 92 -20.68 12.38 13.65
C GLY A 92 -20.92 10.96 14.18
N GLY A 93 -20.00 10.02 13.89
CA GLY A 93 -20.04 8.65 14.41
C GLY A 93 -19.63 8.57 15.88
N SER A 94 -20.22 7.63 16.62
CA SER A 94 -19.97 7.37 18.04
C SER A 94 -18.62 6.68 18.36
N GLU A 95 -17.86 6.27 17.34
CA GLU A 95 -16.55 5.62 17.53
C GLU A 95 -15.42 6.64 17.33
N GLU A 96 -14.70 6.94 18.41
CA GLU A 96 -13.48 7.76 18.37
C GLU A 96 -12.36 6.98 17.65
N LEU A 97 -11.94 7.49 16.49
CA LEU A 97 -10.71 7.05 15.84
C LEU A 97 -9.50 7.78 16.45
N ARG A 98 -8.39 7.06 16.54
CA ARG A 98 -7.10 7.68 16.87
C ARG A 98 -6.72 8.66 15.76
N ASP A 99 -6.35 9.88 16.14
CA ASP A 99 -5.81 10.86 15.21
C ASP A 99 -4.40 10.47 14.73
N SER A 100 -4.38 9.65 13.69
CA SER A 100 -3.19 9.02 13.15
C SER A 100 -3.29 8.89 11.63
N PHE A 101 -2.14 9.05 10.98
CA PHE A 101 -1.97 8.71 9.56
C PHE A 101 -1.75 7.22 9.34
N VAL A 102 -1.37 6.48 10.39
CA VAL A 102 -1.17 5.03 10.36
C VAL A 102 -2.46 4.35 10.74
N TYR A 103 -2.87 3.42 9.90
CA TYR A 103 -4.00 2.54 10.11
C TYR A 103 -3.76 1.64 11.32
N ASP A 104 -4.69 1.61 12.26
CA ASP A 104 -4.60 0.71 13.41
C ASP A 104 -5.14 -0.66 13.02
N PHE A 105 -4.34 -1.70 13.27
CA PHE A 105 -4.70 -3.08 13.00
C PHE A 105 -5.35 -3.76 14.21
N GLY A 106 -5.69 -3.02 15.26
CA GLY A 106 -6.37 -3.55 16.44
C GLY A 106 -5.45 -4.39 17.33
N GLY A 107 -4.14 -4.09 17.35
CA GLY A 107 -3.21 -4.70 18.29
C GLY A 107 -2.83 -6.16 17.97
N ILE A 108 -2.54 -6.48 16.71
CA ILE A 108 -2.02 -7.80 16.28
C ILE A 108 -0.57 -8.08 16.75
N SER A 109 -0.19 -7.66 17.96
CA SER A 109 1.16 -7.88 18.52
C SER A 109 1.29 -9.25 19.18
N GLN A 110 1.04 -10.31 18.40
CA GLN A 110 1.12 -11.70 18.87
C GLN A 110 1.65 -12.63 17.77
N PRO A 111 2.12 -13.84 18.13
CA PRO A 111 2.47 -14.88 17.16
C PRO A 111 1.30 -15.23 16.24
N PHE A 112 1.59 -15.57 14.99
CA PHE A 112 0.54 -15.94 14.02
C PHE A 112 -0.27 -17.15 14.49
N ARG A 113 0.36 -18.11 15.15
CA ARG A 113 -0.29 -19.27 15.77
C ARG A 113 -1.37 -18.88 16.78
N ASP A 114 -1.07 -17.91 17.64
CA ASP A 114 -1.99 -17.42 18.67
C ASP A 114 -3.11 -16.59 18.04
N TYR A 115 -2.79 -15.83 16.99
CA TYR A 115 -3.78 -15.12 16.19
C TYR A 115 -4.80 -16.05 15.53
N LEU A 116 -4.36 -17.21 15.04
CA LEU A 116 -5.26 -18.24 14.52
C LEU A 116 -6.04 -18.97 15.62
N LYS A 117 -5.74 -18.72 16.90
CA LYS A 117 -6.22 -19.50 18.05
C LYS A 117 -5.99 -20.99 17.83
N TYR A 118 -4.80 -21.35 17.37
CA TYR A 118 -4.49 -22.71 16.91
C TYR A 118 -4.90 -23.80 17.92
N ASN A 119 -4.66 -23.55 19.21
CA ASN A 119 -4.94 -24.51 20.27
C ASN A 119 -6.44 -24.72 20.50
N ASP A 120 -7.30 -23.80 20.04
CA ASP A 120 -8.77 -23.90 20.13
C ASP A 120 -9.37 -24.58 18.89
N LEU A 121 -8.57 -24.84 17.86
CA LEU A 121 -9.00 -25.50 16.63
C LEU A 121 -9.19 -27.01 16.83
N SER A 122 -10.08 -27.62 16.04
CA SER A 122 -10.19 -29.08 15.97
C SER A 122 -8.90 -29.71 15.43
N VAL A 123 -8.67 -30.99 15.70
CA VAL A 123 -7.46 -31.71 15.24
C VAL A 123 -7.34 -31.67 13.70
N GLU A 124 -8.46 -31.75 12.98
CA GLU A 124 -8.49 -31.67 11.52
C GLU A 124 -8.11 -30.27 11.04
N SER A 125 -8.61 -29.24 11.72
CA SER A 125 -8.30 -27.83 11.40
C SER A 125 -6.84 -27.49 11.71
N GLN A 126 -6.29 -28.06 12.80
CA GLN A 126 -4.87 -27.99 13.12
C GLN A 126 -4.02 -28.63 12.02
N GLY A 127 -4.38 -29.84 11.57
CA GLY A 127 -3.70 -30.50 10.46
C GLY A 127 -3.72 -29.70 9.15
N LEU A 128 -4.83 -29.01 8.86
CA LEU A 128 -4.90 -28.10 7.71
C LEU A 128 -3.98 -26.89 7.86
N VAL A 129 -3.91 -26.28 9.05
CA VAL A 129 -3.00 -25.16 9.32
C VAL A 129 -1.54 -25.57 9.17
N ASP A 130 -1.15 -26.71 9.72
CA ASP A 130 0.21 -27.26 9.60
C ASP A 130 0.57 -27.62 8.14
N LEU A 131 -0.41 -27.95 7.31
CA LEU A 131 -0.21 -28.19 5.88
C LEU A 131 -0.03 -26.89 5.08
N LEU A 132 -0.71 -25.81 5.47
CA LEU A 132 -0.69 -24.53 4.75
C LEU A 132 0.44 -23.59 5.19
N PHE A 133 0.92 -23.74 6.43
CA PHE A 133 1.91 -22.83 7.02
C PHE A 133 3.06 -23.59 7.66
N THR A 134 4.27 -23.08 7.44
CA THR A 134 5.46 -23.60 8.12
C THR A 134 5.47 -23.23 9.60
N GLN A 135 6.16 -24.02 10.43
CA GLN A 135 6.29 -23.71 11.86
C GLN A 135 6.96 -22.35 12.11
N ASP A 136 7.93 -21.97 11.29
CA ASP A 136 8.55 -20.64 11.35
C ASP A 136 7.54 -19.51 11.07
N SER A 137 6.62 -19.72 10.12
CA SER A 137 5.55 -18.75 9.82
C SER A 137 4.52 -18.65 10.95
N LEU A 138 4.22 -19.77 11.61
CA LEU A 138 3.30 -19.80 12.76
C LEU A 138 3.92 -19.16 14.01
N ALA A 139 5.22 -19.33 14.23
CA ALA A 139 5.96 -18.74 15.34
C ALA A 139 6.28 -17.24 15.14
N ALA A 140 6.23 -16.74 13.91
CA ALA A 140 6.52 -15.34 13.62
C ALA A 140 5.47 -14.41 14.25
N ASN A 141 5.94 -13.34 14.91
CA ASN A 141 5.08 -12.26 15.36
C ASN A 141 4.54 -11.47 14.17
N LEU A 142 3.32 -10.95 14.29
CA LEU A 142 2.67 -10.20 13.21
C LEU A 142 3.06 -8.70 13.19
N ASP A 143 3.68 -8.19 14.25
CA ASP A 143 4.11 -6.78 14.44
C ASP A 143 5.41 -6.41 13.70
N VAL A 144 6.12 -7.41 13.18
CA VAL A 144 7.32 -7.27 12.33
C VAL A 144 6.99 -7.33 10.83
N GLY A 145 5.69 -7.33 10.50
CA GLY A 145 5.17 -7.46 9.14
C GLY A 145 5.39 -8.83 8.51
N PHE A 146 4.73 -9.09 7.38
CA PHE A 146 4.63 -10.45 6.83
C PHE A 146 5.91 -10.98 6.17
N ARG A 147 7.07 -10.35 6.34
CA ARG A 147 8.41 -10.75 5.84
C ARG A 147 8.48 -11.35 4.41
N GLY A 148 7.58 -10.93 3.52
CA GLY A 148 7.51 -11.48 2.16
C GLY A 148 6.81 -12.83 2.02
N SER A 149 5.95 -13.20 2.97
CA SER A 149 4.98 -14.31 2.94
C SER A 149 3.57 -13.75 2.67
N PRO A 150 3.11 -13.77 1.41
CA PRO A 150 1.78 -13.26 1.06
C PRO A 150 0.64 -14.08 1.67
N ASN A 151 0.85 -15.38 1.90
CA ASN A 151 -0.16 -16.27 2.50
C ASN A 151 -0.50 -15.87 3.94
N VAL A 152 0.49 -15.62 4.81
CA VAL A 152 0.24 -15.10 6.18
C VAL A 152 -0.43 -13.72 6.10
N GLY A 153 0.09 -12.86 5.21
CA GLY A 153 -0.48 -11.53 4.99
C GLY A 153 -1.96 -11.56 4.62
N SER A 154 -2.39 -12.51 3.78
CA SER A 154 -3.78 -12.60 3.34
C SER A 154 -4.77 -12.87 4.49
N VAL A 155 -4.36 -13.65 5.50
CA VAL A 155 -5.21 -14.00 6.65
C VAL A 155 -5.34 -12.81 7.59
N VAL A 156 -4.21 -12.18 7.92
CA VAL A 156 -4.19 -11.04 8.86
C VAL A 156 -4.83 -9.81 8.25
N LEU A 157 -4.57 -9.53 6.97
CA LEU A 157 -5.14 -8.39 6.25
C LEU A 157 -6.65 -8.52 6.05
N ASN A 158 -7.23 -9.71 6.17
CA ASN A 158 -8.68 -9.87 6.15
C ASN A 158 -9.34 -9.32 7.43
N ALA A 159 -8.67 -9.33 8.59
CA ALA A 159 -9.21 -8.68 9.79
C ALA A 159 -9.15 -7.16 9.72
N VAL A 160 -8.15 -6.62 8.99
CA VAL A 160 -7.98 -5.17 8.75
C VAL A 160 -9.19 -4.59 8.05
N VAL A 161 -9.77 -5.34 7.13
CA VAL A 161 -11.00 -4.97 6.44
C VAL A 161 -12.19 -4.79 7.39
N GLN A 162 -12.19 -5.52 8.50
CA GLN A 162 -13.25 -5.49 9.49
C GLN A 162 -13.01 -4.44 10.58
N SER A 163 -11.94 -3.65 10.48
CA SER A 163 -11.56 -2.70 11.52
C SER A 163 -12.51 -1.49 11.57
N LYS A 164 -12.40 -0.74 12.69
CA LYS A 164 -13.15 0.51 12.92
C LYS A 164 -12.81 1.55 11.86
N GLU A 165 -11.54 1.62 11.47
CA GLU A 165 -11.01 2.53 10.47
C GLU A 165 -11.62 2.28 9.09
N MET A 166 -11.83 1.01 8.68
CA MET A 166 -12.50 0.71 7.41
C MET A 166 -13.97 1.14 7.43
N ARG A 167 -14.67 0.85 8.54
CA ARG A 167 -16.08 1.26 8.73
C ARG A 167 -16.22 2.77 8.70
N TYR A 168 -15.36 3.48 9.42
CA TYR A 168 -15.34 4.94 9.45
C TYR A 168 -14.97 5.54 8.09
N LEU A 169 -13.94 5.00 7.42
CA LEU A 169 -13.60 5.37 6.04
C LEU A 169 -14.83 5.29 5.16
N ALA A 170 -15.51 4.13 5.14
CA ALA A 170 -16.70 3.92 4.33
C ALA A 170 -17.82 4.92 4.65
N GLN A 171 -18.05 5.24 5.92
CA GLN A 171 -19.02 6.25 6.36
C GLN A 171 -18.63 7.69 5.95
N SER A 172 -17.35 7.98 5.80
CA SER A 172 -16.84 9.30 5.40
C SER A 172 -16.90 9.57 3.89
N LEU A 173 -17.18 8.53 3.09
CA LEU A 173 -17.20 8.63 1.63
C LEU A 173 -18.43 9.42 1.15
N GLN A 174 -18.17 10.30 0.20
CA GLN A 174 -19.18 11.10 -0.50
C GLN A 174 -19.04 10.91 -2.01
N ASP A 175 -20.11 11.21 -2.75
CA ASP A 175 -20.06 11.22 -4.20
C ASP A 175 -19.00 12.22 -4.71
N GLY A 176 -18.17 11.76 -5.65
CA GLY A 176 -17.04 12.53 -6.19
C GLY A 176 -15.71 12.31 -5.47
N ASP A 177 -15.70 11.62 -4.32
CA ASP A 177 -14.46 11.17 -3.70
C ASP A 177 -13.71 10.18 -4.60
N ARG A 178 -12.40 10.09 -4.41
CA ARG A 178 -11.49 9.24 -5.18
C ARG A 178 -10.53 8.51 -4.27
N ALA A 179 -10.07 7.34 -4.71
CA ALA A 179 -9.00 6.60 -4.05
C ALA A 179 -7.77 6.44 -4.96
N PHE A 180 -6.60 6.40 -4.35
CA PHE A 180 -5.38 6.03 -5.03
C PHE A 180 -4.54 5.12 -4.14
N PHE A 181 -4.24 3.92 -4.63
CA PHE A 181 -3.48 2.92 -3.89
C PHE A 181 -2.02 2.96 -4.32
N ILE A 182 -1.11 2.86 -3.35
CA ILE A 182 0.33 2.81 -3.60
C ILE A 182 0.87 1.59 -2.85
N SER A 183 1.43 0.64 -3.59
CA SER A 183 1.94 -0.60 -3.01
C SER A 183 3.20 -1.08 -3.74
N SER A 184 3.79 -2.17 -3.25
CA SER A 184 4.87 -2.89 -3.93
C SER A 184 4.51 -4.36 -4.05
N ILE A 185 4.79 -4.95 -5.21
CA ILE A 185 4.38 -6.31 -5.55
C ILE A 185 5.31 -7.41 -5.00
N PHE A 186 6.50 -7.02 -4.57
CA PHE A 186 7.55 -7.94 -4.12
C PHE A 186 7.72 -7.97 -2.60
N GLY A 187 7.02 -7.08 -1.87
CA GLY A 187 6.95 -7.09 -0.41
C GLY A 187 5.72 -7.86 0.09
N GLY A 188 5.79 -8.39 1.31
CA GLY A 188 4.70 -9.20 1.89
C GLY A 188 3.40 -8.41 2.11
N THR A 189 3.48 -7.27 2.81
CA THR A 189 2.33 -6.41 3.11
C THR A 189 1.70 -5.81 1.86
N GLY A 190 2.53 -5.27 0.96
CA GLY A 190 2.05 -4.64 -0.27
C GLY A 190 1.36 -5.62 -1.21
N ALA A 191 1.95 -6.79 -1.43
CA ALA A 191 1.44 -7.78 -2.38
C ALA A 191 0.11 -8.42 -1.92
N ALA A 192 -0.05 -8.68 -0.62
CA ALA A 192 -1.27 -9.29 -0.09
C ALA A 192 -2.34 -8.24 0.27
N GLY A 193 -1.94 -7.10 0.84
CA GLY A 193 -2.87 -6.13 1.42
C GLY A 193 -3.61 -5.30 0.40
N PHE A 194 -2.90 -4.85 -0.65
CA PHE A 194 -3.50 -3.99 -1.66
C PHE A 194 -4.71 -4.63 -2.36
N PRO A 195 -4.64 -5.87 -2.89
CA PRO A 195 -5.80 -6.50 -3.52
C PRO A 195 -6.98 -6.68 -2.57
N LEU A 196 -6.71 -7.03 -1.31
CA LEU A 196 -7.75 -7.20 -0.29
C LEU A 196 -8.44 -5.87 0.02
N LEU A 197 -7.70 -4.78 0.16
CA LEU A 197 -8.29 -3.45 0.38
C LEU A 197 -9.21 -3.04 -0.77
N VAL A 198 -8.78 -3.25 -2.01
CA VAL A 198 -9.61 -2.95 -3.20
C VAL A 198 -10.85 -3.83 -3.21
N LYS A 199 -10.70 -5.15 -3.05
CA LYS A 199 -11.82 -6.10 -3.08
C LYS A 199 -12.88 -5.74 -2.06
N ASN A 200 -12.48 -5.43 -0.84
CA ASN A 200 -13.43 -5.12 0.24
C ASN A 200 -14.08 -3.75 0.08
N LEU A 201 -13.33 -2.76 -0.40
CA LEU A 201 -13.91 -1.46 -0.73
C LEU A 201 -14.98 -1.59 -1.82
N ARG A 202 -14.79 -2.50 -2.78
CA ARG A 202 -15.72 -2.77 -3.88
C ARG A 202 -16.81 -3.79 -3.57
N ASP A 203 -16.69 -4.56 -2.49
CA ASP A 203 -17.64 -5.60 -2.15
C ASP A 203 -18.99 -5.00 -1.73
N GLY A 204 -20.00 -5.22 -2.57
CA GLY A 204 -21.38 -4.77 -2.33
C GLY A 204 -22.10 -5.55 -1.23
N ASN A 205 -21.61 -6.75 -0.90
CA ASN A 205 -22.17 -7.59 0.18
C ASN A 205 -21.51 -7.32 1.53
N SER A 206 -20.48 -6.47 1.57
CA SER A 206 -19.84 -6.10 2.83
C SER A 206 -20.77 -5.24 3.68
N GLN A 207 -20.60 -5.29 5.01
CA GLN A 207 -21.34 -4.46 5.97
C GLN A 207 -20.90 -2.98 5.95
N LEU A 208 -20.04 -2.58 5.01
CA LEU A 208 -19.54 -1.21 4.89
C LEU A 208 -20.61 -0.28 4.34
N ALA A 209 -20.74 0.90 4.95
CA ALA A 209 -21.69 1.93 4.56
C ALA A 209 -21.52 2.38 3.10
N HIS A 210 -22.56 3.03 2.58
CA HIS A 210 -22.60 3.65 1.26
C HIS A 210 -22.12 2.76 0.09
N PRO A 211 -22.70 1.55 -0.11
CA PRO A 211 -22.27 0.61 -1.15
C PRO A 211 -22.28 1.22 -2.57
N GLU A 212 -23.28 2.06 -2.90
CA GLU A 212 -23.37 2.71 -4.20
C GLU A 212 -22.28 3.78 -4.43
N VAL A 213 -21.92 4.53 -3.37
CA VAL A 213 -20.81 5.51 -3.43
C VAL A 213 -19.50 4.75 -3.62
N ARG A 214 -19.27 3.71 -2.80
CA ARG A 214 -18.10 2.83 -2.89
C ARG A 214 -17.94 2.20 -4.26
N ARG A 215 -19.03 1.80 -4.92
CA ARG A 215 -18.99 1.22 -6.27
C ARG A 215 -18.65 2.25 -7.36
N ARG A 216 -19.14 3.50 -7.24
CA ARG A 216 -18.93 4.57 -8.23
C ARG A 216 -17.64 5.36 -8.03
N MET A 217 -17.05 5.31 -6.85
CA MET A 217 -15.81 6.02 -6.51
C MET A 217 -14.68 5.64 -7.46
N LYS A 218 -14.01 6.61 -8.09
CA LYS A 218 -12.87 6.32 -8.97
C LYS A 218 -11.65 5.94 -8.15
N ALA A 219 -10.98 4.86 -8.53
CA ALA A 219 -9.79 4.31 -7.89
C ALA A 219 -8.67 4.02 -8.91
N GLY A 220 -7.48 4.56 -8.63
CA GLY A 220 -6.25 4.21 -9.35
C GLY A 220 -5.25 3.48 -8.45
N ALA A 221 -4.26 2.83 -9.04
CA ALA A 221 -3.18 2.21 -8.28
C ALA A 221 -1.80 2.39 -8.92
N LEU A 222 -0.78 2.58 -8.08
CA LEU A 222 0.64 2.50 -8.43
C LEU A 222 1.26 1.32 -7.70
N VAL A 223 1.76 0.35 -8.47
CA VAL A 223 2.41 -0.86 -7.97
C VAL A 223 3.88 -0.84 -8.34
N MET A 224 4.75 -0.79 -7.32
CA MET A 224 6.19 -0.82 -7.51
C MET A 224 6.67 -2.25 -7.75
N LEU A 225 7.31 -2.48 -8.90
CA LEU A 225 8.09 -3.66 -9.23
C LEU A 225 9.42 -3.65 -8.43
N PRO A 226 10.11 -4.80 -8.28
CA PRO A 226 11.42 -4.85 -7.63
C PRO A 226 12.37 -3.79 -8.22
N TYR A 227 12.97 -2.98 -7.35
CA TYR A 227 13.85 -1.87 -7.74
C TYR A 227 15.19 -1.84 -6.98
N PHE A 228 15.44 -2.82 -6.12
CA PHE A 228 16.68 -2.97 -5.37
C PHE A 228 17.00 -4.44 -5.10
N LYS A 229 18.26 -4.71 -4.76
CA LYS A 229 18.75 -5.99 -4.25
C LYS A 229 19.30 -5.81 -2.85
N LEU A 230 19.26 -6.88 -2.06
CA LEU A 230 19.86 -6.92 -0.73
C LEU A 230 21.09 -7.82 -0.78
N GLN A 231 22.06 -7.52 0.08
CA GLN A 231 23.20 -8.38 0.32
C GLN A 231 22.71 -9.70 0.91
N GLU A 232 23.24 -10.80 0.36
CA GLU A 232 23.06 -12.12 0.93
C GLU A 232 23.77 -12.16 2.29
N PRO A 233 23.15 -12.76 3.32
CA PRO A 233 23.85 -12.96 4.58
C PRO A 233 25.05 -13.88 4.38
N SER A 234 26.11 -13.60 5.12
CA SER A 234 27.31 -14.44 5.19
C SER A 234 26.98 -15.84 5.74
N VAL A 235 27.89 -16.79 5.54
CA VAL A 235 27.73 -18.17 6.04
C VAL A 235 27.54 -18.18 7.56
N ASP A 236 28.28 -17.33 8.28
CA ASP A 236 28.19 -17.22 9.74
C ASP A 236 26.86 -16.60 10.18
N GLU A 237 26.34 -15.61 9.46
CA GLU A 237 25.02 -15.01 9.75
C GLU A 237 23.87 -16.00 9.49
N LYS A 238 23.97 -16.82 8.43
CA LYS A 238 23.02 -17.93 8.17
C LYS A 238 23.08 -18.98 9.27
N ALA A 239 24.29 -19.35 9.71
CA ALA A 239 24.50 -20.33 10.77
C ALA A 239 24.03 -19.83 12.14
N ALA A 240 24.12 -18.52 12.39
CA ALA A 240 23.62 -17.86 13.60
C ALA A 240 22.09 -17.67 13.61
N GLY A 241 21.38 -18.12 12.57
CA GLY A 241 19.93 -18.00 12.48
C GLY A 241 19.46 -16.54 12.39
N GLN A 242 20.31 -15.62 11.90
CA GLN A 242 19.87 -14.25 11.71
C GLN A 242 18.79 -14.19 10.64
N ASP A 243 17.71 -13.50 10.95
CA ASP A 243 16.63 -13.22 10.02
C ASP A 243 17.15 -12.36 8.85
N PHE A 244 16.78 -12.70 7.62
CA PHE A 244 17.20 -11.95 6.43
C PHE A 244 16.14 -11.99 5.34
N ILE A 245 16.07 -10.92 4.55
CA ILE A 245 15.19 -10.88 3.38
C ILE A 245 15.98 -11.37 2.16
N ASP A 246 15.56 -12.49 1.58
CA ASP A 246 16.13 -13.02 0.34
C ASP A 246 15.56 -12.27 -0.88
N SER A 247 16.38 -11.38 -1.43
CA SER A 247 16.02 -10.57 -2.60
C SER A 247 15.98 -11.36 -3.91
N ASN A 248 16.54 -12.57 -3.99
CA ASN A 248 16.45 -13.44 -5.17
C ASN A 248 15.02 -13.94 -5.37
N THR A 249 14.25 -14.08 -4.28
CA THR A 249 12.84 -14.48 -4.34
C THR A 249 11.92 -13.39 -4.90
N PHE A 250 12.37 -12.13 -4.99
CA PHE A 250 11.53 -11.00 -5.39
C PHE A 250 10.92 -11.16 -6.78
N ILE A 251 11.69 -11.65 -7.75
CA ILE A 251 11.19 -11.84 -9.13
C ILE A 251 10.13 -12.94 -9.17
N THR A 252 10.36 -14.07 -8.51
CA THR A 252 9.39 -15.18 -8.45
C THR A 252 8.11 -14.73 -7.76
N LYS A 253 8.21 -14.07 -6.59
CA LYS A 253 7.07 -13.49 -5.87
C LYS A 253 6.29 -12.50 -6.74
N THR A 254 7.00 -11.66 -7.48
CA THR A 254 6.40 -10.69 -8.41
C THR A 254 5.60 -11.40 -9.50
N LYS A 255 6.15 -12.44 -10.14
CA LYS A 255 5.43 -13.20 -11.18
C LYS A 255 4.14 -13.82 -10.64
N THR A 256 4.20 -14.44 -9.46
CA THR A 256 3.03 -15.03 -8.81
C THR A 256 1.97 -13.98 -8.48
N ALA A 257 2.39 -12.86 -7.86
CA ALA A 257 1.47 -11.79 -7.50
C ALA A 257 0.87 -11.09 -8.73
N LEU A 258 1.63 -10.87 -9.81
CA LEU A 258 1.10 -10.33 -11.07
C LEU A 258 0.04 -11.25 -11.68
N SER A 259 0.28 -12.56 -11.66
CA SER A 259 -0.69 -13.55 -12.14
C SER A 259 -1.97 -13.48 -11.31
N TYR A 260 -1.84 -13.44 -9.98
CA TYR A 260 -3.00 -13.26 -9.10
C TYR A 260 -3.74 -11.94 -9.37
N TYR A 261 -3.03 -10.83 -9.58
CA TYR A 261 -3.64 -9.52 -9.83
C TYR A 261 -4.41 -9.52 -11.15
N ALA A 262 -3.86 -10.13 -12.20
CA ALA A 262 -4.52 -10.22 -13.50
C ALA A 262 -5.91 -10.88 -13.40
N ASP A 263 -6.04 -11.92 -12.56
CA ASP A 263 -7.27 -12.69 -12.44
C ASP A 263 -8.22 -12.17 -11.35
N ASN A 264 -7.69 -11.57 -10.28
CA ASN A 264 -8.45 -11.31 -9.05
C ASN A 264 -8.57 -9.83 -8.67
N LEU A 265 -7.83 -8.93 -9.32
CA LEU A 265 -7.84 -7.51 -8.98
C LEU A 265 -8.66 -6.70 -10.00
N GLN A 266 -9.95 -6.54 -9.68
CA GLN A 266 -10.90 -5.77 -10.47
C GLN A 266 -11.37 -4.52 -9.72
N GLY A 267 -12.03 -3.59 -10.42
CA GLY A 267 -12.61 -2.39 -9.82
C GLY A 267 -11.64 -1.21 -9.67
N LEU A 268 -10.57 -1.18 -10.47
CA LEU A 268 -9.68 -0.03 -10.63
C LEU A 268 -9.81 0.53 -12.04
N GLU A 269 -9.89 1.84 -12.17
CA GLU A 269 -9.96 2.52 -13.47
C GLU A 269 -8.58 2.61 -14.14
N SER A 270 -7.51 2.59 -13.35
CA SER A 270 -6.15 2.60 -13.88
C SER A 270 -5.17 1.92 -12.93
N MET A 271 -4.22 1.20 -13.51
CA MET A 271 -3.15 0.54 -12.77
C MET A 271 -1.82 0.85 -13.45
N TYR A 272 -0.88 1.39 -12.68
CA TYR A 272 0.45 1.75 -13.13
C TYR A 272 1.46 0.84 -12.46
N TYR A 273 2.35 0.26 -13.26
CA TYR A 273 3.49 -0.49 -12.76
C TYR A 273 4.75 0.34 -12.98
N LEU A 274 5.52 0.55 -11.92
CA LEU A 274 6.78 1.26 -12.00
C LEU A 274 7.90 0.37 -11.48
N GLY A 275 8.94 0.20 -12.27
CA GLY A 275 10.12 -0.60 -11.92
C GLY A 275 11.40 0.11 -12.32
N ASP A 276 12.50 -0.36 -11.76
CA ASP A 276 13.85 0.07 -12.11
C ASP A 276 14.79 -1.14 -12.08
N GLN A 277 15.93 -1.05 -12.76
CA GLN A 277 16.93 -2.10 -12.68
C GLN A 277 17.64 -2.06 -11.32
N PRO A 278 17.81 -3.22 -10.64
CA PRO A 278 18.47 -3.24 -9.35
C PRO A 278 19.94 -2.85 -9.50
N GLY A 279 20.35 -1.84 -8.74
CA GLY A 279 21.74 -1.42 -8.63
C GLY A 279 22.56 -2.31 -7.68
N GLN A 280 23.63 -1.73 -7.12
CA GLN A 280 24.47 -2.40 -6.12
C GLN A 280 23.64 -2.91 -4.93
N PRO A 281 23.88 -4.16 -4.45
CA PRO A 281 23.17 -4.72 -3.30
C PRO A 281 23.31 -3.85 -2.05
N LEU A 282 22.18 -3.55 -1.44
CA LEU A 282 22.09 -2.78 -0.20
C LEU A 282 22.29 -3.69 1.01
N ALA A 283 22.77 -3.14 2.12
CA ALA A 283 22.87 -3.88 3.38
C ALA A 283 21.50 -4.44 3.80
N ASN A 284 21.49 -5.69 4.25
CA ASN A 284 20.28 -6.39 4.69
C ASN A 284 19.97 -6.01 6.15
N HIS A 285 18.90 -5.25 6.34
CA HIS A 285 18.43 -4.87 7.67
C HIS A 285 16.93 -5.20 7.75
N PRO A 286 16.55 -6.39 8.25
CA PRO A 286 15.13 -6.75 8.39
C PRO A 286 14.48 -5.81 9.42
N GLY A 287 13.67 -4.85 8.94
CA GLY A 287 12.79 -4.02 9.77
C GLY A 287 13.45 -3.01 10.73
N ARG A 288 14.79 -2.91 10.82
CA ARG A 288 15.44 -2.01 11.79
C ARG A 288 15.55 -0.56 11.29
N PRO A 289 15.54 0.47 12.18
CA PRO A 289 15.60 1.90 11.82
C PRO A 289 16.79 2.31 10.93
N SER A 290 17.87 1.52 10.91
CA SER A 290 19.07 1.72 10.07
C SER A 290 18.85 1.42 8.58
N SER A 291 17.69 0.88 8.20
CA SER A 291 17.26 0.63 6.82
C SER A 291 16.93 1.92 6.05
N ALA A 292 17.81 2.92 6.09
CA ALA A 292 17.75 4.06 5.19
C ALA A 292 18.37 3.67 3.84
N THR A 293 17.55 3.22 2.89
CA THR A 293 17.98 3.23 1.49
C THR A 293 18.19 4.70 1.10
N ARG A 294 19.46 5.16 1.04
CA ARG A 294 19.83 6.56 0.80
C ARG A 294 19.45 7.10 -0.58
N ARG A 295 18.85 6.31 -1.48
CA ARG A 295 18.32 6.82 -2.74
C ARG A 295 17.04 7.61 -2.49
N THR A 296 17.18 8.92 -2.46
CA THR A 296 16.07 9.87 -2.57
C THR A 296 15.41 9.70 -3.94
N TYR A 297 14.11 9.38 -3.96
CA TYR A 297 13.27 9.25 -5.17
C TYR A 297 13.29 10.50 -6.07
N TRP A 298 13.77 11.64 -5.58
CA TRP A 298 14.06 12.83 -6.40
C TRP A 298 14.92 12.51 -7.64
N SER A 299 15.84 11.54 -7.53
CA SER A 299 16.66 11.09 -8.67
C SER A 299 15.88 10.34 -9.77
N CYS A 300 14.75 9.70 -9.44
CA CYS A 300 13.87 9.06 -10.43
C CYS A 300 12.84 10.02 -11.05
N TRP A 301 12.57 11.17 -10.42
CA TRP A 301 11.65 12.19 -10.94
C TRP A 301 12.36 13.28 -11.74
N ALA A 302 13.67 13.50 -11.55
CA ALA A 302 14.46 14.41 -12.38
C ALA A 302 14.39 14.12 -13.90
N PRO A 303 14.32 12.85 -14.39
CA PRO A 303 14.15 12.56 -15.81
C PRO A 303 12.73 12.86 -16.34
N TRP A 304 11.70 12.94 -15.48
CA TRP A 304 10.30 13.11 -15.88
C TRP A 304 9.98 14.51 -16.42
N ARG A 305 10.81 15.52 -16.15
CA ARG A 305 10.69 16.85 -16.77
C ARG A 305 11.47 17.00 -18.09
N CYS A 306 12.36 16.07 -18.43
CA CYS A 306 13.35 16.28 -19.50
C CYS A 306 13.22 15.38 -20.74
N ARG A 307 12.16 14.57 -20.90
CA ARG A 307 11.94 13.82 -22.15
C ARG A 307 10.50 13.92 -22.66
N THR A 308 10.25 14.95 -23.46
CA THR A 308 9.08 15.12 -24.33
C THR A 308 9.14 14.22 -25.56
N SER A 309 9.27 12.90 -25.39
CA SER A 309 8.82 11.92 -26.38
C SER A 309 8.72 10.53 -25.77
N TRP A 310 7.50 10.03 -25.63
CA TRP A 310 7.24 8.62 -25.40
C TRP A 310 6.25 8.15 -26.47
N LYS A 311 6.68 7.19 -27.30
CA LYS A 311 5.78 6.43 -28.16
C LYS A 311 5.03 5.44 -27.27
N CYS A 312 3.74 5.69 -27.07
CA CYS A 312 2.82 4.76 -26.45
C CYS A 312 2.54 3.63 -27.47
N GLN A 313 3.00 2.41 -27.22
CA GLN A 313 2.54 1.24 -27.98
C GLN A 313 1.27 0.71 -27.31
N THR A 314 0.12 1.13 -27.83
CA THR A 314 -1.17 0.51 -27.57
C THR A 314 -1.31 -0.70 -28.49
N THR A 315 -1.21 -1.92 -27.95
CA THR A 315 -1.61 -3.13 -28.67
C THR A 315 -3.11 -3.30 -28.56
N SER A 316 -3.86 -2.88 -29.59
CA SER A 316 -5.26 -3.25 -29.78
C SER A 316 -5.32 -4.62 -30.46
N SER A 317 -5.87 -5.63 -29.78
CA SER A 317 -6.21 -6.92 -30.39
C SER A 317 -7.54 -6.79 -31.12
N THR A 318 -7.54 -6.98 -32.44
CA THR A 318 -8.74 -7.14 -33.27
C THR A 318 -8.82 -8.61 -33.71
N PRO A 319 -10.00 -9.26 -33.73
CA PRO A 319 -10.11 -10.67 -34.09
C PRO A 319 -9.95 -10.82 -35.62
N ALA A 320 -9.02 -11.67 -36.04
CA ALA A 320 -8.81 -11.98 -37.46
C ALA A 320 -9.97 -12.85 -38.00
N SER A 321 -10.72 -12.31 -38.96
CA SER A 321 -11.63 -13.08 -39.80
C SER A 321 -10.83 -13.94 -40.78
N ARG A 322 -11.08 -15.25 -40.79
CA ARG A 322 -10.57 -16.17 -41.81
C ARG A 322 -11.41 -15.98 -43.08
N SER A 323 -10.77 -15.53 -44.16
CA SER A 323 -11.28 -15.71 -45.52
C SER A 323 -10.34 -16.65 -46.26
N THR A 324 -10.90 -17.79 -46.67
CA THR A 324 -10.32 -18.76 -47.57
C THR A 324 -10.47 -18.26 -49.01
N THR A 325 -9.38 -18.15 -49.76
CA THR A 325 -9.43 -18.16 -51.21
C THR A 325 -8.19 -18.88 -51.76
N SER A 326 -8.47 -19.87 -52.60
CA SER A 326 -7.60 -20.86 -53.21
C SER A 326 -6.58 -20.29 -54.20
N LEU A 327 -5.51 -21.02 -54.46
CA LEU A 327 -4.82 -21.01 -55.74
C LEU A 327 -4.30 -22.42 -56.08
N ALA A 328 -4.73 -22.88 -57.26
CA ALA A 328 -4.18 -23.91 -58.16
C ALA A 328 -3.67 -25.23 -57.58
#